data_AF-A0A523BGY4-F1
#
_entry.id   AF-A0A523BGY4-F1
#
_cell.length_a   1.000
_cell.length_b   1.000
_cell.length_c   1.000
_cell.angle_alpha   90.00
_cell.angle_beta   90.00
_cell.angle_gamma   90.00
#
_symmetry.space_group_name_H-M   'P 1'
#
loop_
_entity.id
_entity.type
_entity.pdbx_description
1 polymer ?
#
loop_
_entity_poly.entity_id
_entity_poly.type
_entity_poly.pdbx_seq_one_letter_code
_entity_poly.pdbx_strand_id
1 'polypeptide(L)'
;MEKKRGADRTGIRALLGPPEKEEKVEKGEVEKPEVREEPEVREVDLIGRAVDMALRMPRVTIHSPITSAFVRYMKAKDPGFDISGFLRDIVERGIMDRNPDIYRKVMEELRRRKVKEVEERLGIRG
;
A
#
# COMPACT_ATOMS: atom_id res chain seq x y z
N MET A 1 22.86 -59.62 -20.17
CA MET A 1 22.84 -58.78 -21.39
C MET A 1 21.92 -57.60 -21.15
N GLU A 2 22.47 -56.39 -21.22
CA GLU A 2 21.78 -55.11 -21.02
C GLU A 2 20.72 -54.84 -22.10
N LYS A 3 19.64 -54.15 -21.69
CA LYS A 3 19.08 -53.03 -22.48
C LYS A 3 18.42 -52.04 -21.52
N LYS A 4 19.10 -50.89 -21.34
CA LYS A 4 18.64 -49.70 -20.60
C LYS A 4 17.73 -48.83 -21.50
N ARG A 5 17.02 -47.91 -20.84
CA ARG A 5 16.41 -46.64 -21.33
C ARG A 5 15.01 -46.80 -21.94
N GLY A 6 14.06 -45.89 -21.71
CA GLY A 6 14.14 -44.59 -21.04
C GLY A 6 12.76 -44.07 -20.65
N ALA A 7 12.71 -43.36 -19.52
CA ALA A 7 11.58 -42.56 -19.13
C ALA A 7 11.48 -41.37 -20.10
N ASP A 8 10.36 -41.32 -20.82
CA ASP A 8 10.04 -40.30 -21.82
C ASP A 8 9.79 -38.96 -21.10
N ARG A 9 10.81 -38.11 -21.03
CA ARG A 9 10.78 -36.77 -20.42
C ARG A 9 10.27 -35.71 -21.40
N THR A 10 9.15 -36.00 -22.06
CA THR A 10 8.69 -35.22 -23.22
C THR A 10 7.35 -34.51 -22.95
N GLY A 11 7.10 -34.13 -21.68
CA GLY A 11 5.87 -33.44 -21.26
C GLY A 11 6.03 -32.00 -20.76
N ILE A 12 7.24 -31.51 -20.49
CA ILE A 12 7.44 -30.18 -19.87
C ILE A 12 7.99 -29.14 -20.86
N ARG A 13 8.63 -29.56 -21.96
CA ARG A 13 9.27 -28.65 -22.92
C ARG A 13 8.32 -28.02 -23.96
N ALA A 14 7.04 -28.40 -23.95
CA ALA A 14 6.03 -27.83 -24.86
C ALA A 14 5.31 -26.59 -24.30
N LEU A 15 5.51 -26.25 -23.01
CA LEU A 15 4.90 -25.08 -22.36
C LEU A 15 5.82 -23.86 -22.30
N LEU A 16 7.11 -24.05 -22.58
CA LEU A 16 8.07 -22.98 -22.71
C LEU A 16 8.34 -22.81 -24.21
N GLY A 17 7.77 -21.75 -24.79
CA GLY A 17 8.03 -21.37 -26.17
C GLY A 17 9.54 -21.24 -26.46
N PRO A 18 9.95 -21.19 -27.74
CA PRO A 18 11.36 -21.10 -28.09
C PRO A 18 11.99 -19.85 -27.46
N PRO A 19 13.26 -19.92 -27.00
CA PRO A 19 13.97 -18.72 -26.59
C PRO A 19 14.11 -17.81 -27.82
N GLU A 20 13.58 -16.60 -27.72
CA GLU A 20 13.78 -15.58 -28.73
C GLU A 20 15.28 -15.26 -28.83
N LYS A 21 15.70 -15.07 -30.08
CA LYS A 21 17.08 -15.03 -30.54
C LYS A 21 17.84 -13.86 -29.93
N GLU A 22 19.08 -14.13 -29.53
CA GLU A 22 20.10 -13.12 -29.29
C GLU A 22 20.33 -12.33 -30.59
N GLU A 23 19.91 -11.06 -30.62
CA GLU A 23 20.18 -10.15 -31.73
C GLU A 23 21.28 -9.16 -31.35
N LYS A 24 22.15 -8.95 -32.34
CA LYS A 24 23.50 -8.38 -32.28
C LYS A 24 23.61 -7.00 -31.62
N VAL A 25 24.71 -6.86 -30.89
CA VAL A 25 25.30 -5.61 -30.43
C VAL A 25 25.65 -4.70 -31.63
N GLU A 26 24.93 -3.60 -31.79
CA GLU A 26 25.41 -2.42 -32.53
C GLU A 26 25.73 -1.29 -31.55
N LYS A 27 26.98 -0.84 -31.61
CA LYS A 27 27.50 0.32 -30.87
C LYS A 27 26.89 1.59 -31.47
N GLY A 28 25.99 2.24 -30.73
CA GLY A 28 25.46 3.57 -31.04
C GLY A 28 25.58 4.48 -29.82
N GLU A 29 26.41 5.51 -29.98
CA GLU A 29 26.57 6.78 -29.24
C GLU A 29 25.94 6.94 -27.85
N VAL A 30 26.83 7.20 -26.88
CA VAL A 30 26.50 7.59 -25.50
C VAL A 30 25.95 9.02 -25.50
N GLU A 31 24.64 9.18 -25.60
CA GLU A 31 24.00 10.41 -25.17
C GLU A 31 24.03 10.49 -23.63
N LYS A 32 24.69 11.54 -23.14
CA LYS A 32 24.72 11.92 -21.72
C LYS A 32 23.30 11.89 -21.15
N PRO A 33 23.09 11.37 -19.93
CA PRO A 33 21.79 11.47 -19.30
C PRO A 33 21.47 12.95 -19.10
N GLU A 34 20.41 13.43 -19.75
CA GLU A 34 19.77 14.67 -19.34
C GLU A 34 19.34 14.46 -17.89
N VAL A 35 20.09 15.07 -16.98
CA VAL A 35 19.68 15.26 -15.60
C VAL A 35 18.43 16.10 -15.67
N ARG A 36 17.28 15.42 -15.67
CA ARG A 36 16.01 16.04 -15.34
C ARG A 36 16.20 16.47 -13.89
N GLU A 37 16.50 17.74 -13.69
CA GLU A 37 16.45 18.36 -12.36
C GLU A 37 15.06 18.04 -11.82
N GLU A 38 14.98 17.07 -10.90
CA GLU A 38 13.78 16.90 -10.11
C GLU A 38 13.54 18.26 -9.46
N PRO A 39 12.39 18.90 -9.72
CA PRO A 39 12.13 20.20 -9.15
C PRO A 39 12.28 20.04 -7.66
N GLU A 40 13.26 20.75 -7.11
CA GLU A 40 13.56 20.86 -5.68
C GLU A 40 12.22 20.86 -4.94
N VAL A 41 11.89 19.69 -4.35
CA VAL A 41 10.56 19.41 -3.83
C VAL A 41 10.41 20.33 -2.65
N ARG A 42 9.85 21.53 -2.87
CA ARG A 42 9.39 22.46 -1.83
C ARG A 42 8.78 21.59 -0.77
N GLU A 43 9.42 21.51 0.41
CA GLU A 43 9.04 20.64 1.52
C GLU A 43 7.54 20.45 1.53
N VAL A 44 7.11 19.36 0.90
CA VAL A 44 5.71 19.14 0.66
C VAL A 44 5.17 18.84 2.04
N ASP A 45 4.10 19.52 2.45
CA ASP A 45 3.38 19.14 3.65
C ASP A 45 2.76 17.74 3.44
N LEU A 46 3.57 16.71 3.68
CA LEU A 46 3.23 15.30 3.51
C LEU A 46 2.10 14.91 4.45
N ILE A 47 2.06 15.53 5.63
CA ILE A 47 1.00 15.33 6.62
C ILE A 47 -0.30 15.93 6.12
N GLY A 48 -0.29 17.18 5.67
CA GLY A 48 -1.46 17.84 5.08
C GLY A 48 -2.05 17.04 3.92
N ARG A 49 -1.21 16.57 2.99
CA ARG A 49 -1.66 15.72 1.87
C ARG A 49 -2.24 14.38 2.33
N ALA A 50 -1.58 13.72 3.29
CA ALA A 50 -2.07 12.47 3.84
C ALA A 50 -3.43 12.64 4.53
N VAL A 51 -3.61 13.74 5.28
CA VAL A 51 -4.87 14.10 5.93
C VAL A 51 -5.95 14.40 4.88
N ASP A 52 -5.65 15.17 3.84
CA ASP A 52 -6.60 15.45 2.75
C ASP A 52 -7.05 14.17 2.04
N MET A 53 -6.12 13.23 1.82
CA MET A 53 -6.45 11.91 1.28
C MET A 53 -7.32 11.09 2.24
N ALA A 54 -7.01 11.08 3.53
CA ALA A 54 -7.76 10.34 4.54
C ALA A 54 -9.20 10.87 4.70
N LEU A 55 -9.40 12.19 4.62
CA LEU A 55 -10.73 12.80 4.64
C LEU A 55 -11.56 12.42 3.42
N ARG A 56 -10.93 12.29 2.24
CA ARG A 56 -11.60 11.83 1.01
C ARG A 56 -11.86 10.33 1.00
N MET A 57 -10.90 9.53 1.47
CA MET A 57 -10.91 8.07 1.41
C MET A 57 -10.39 7.48 2.74
N PRO A 58 -11.25 7.36 3.76
CA PRO A 58 -10.83 6.92 5.09
C PRO A 58 -10.62 5.41 5.23
N ARG A 59 -11.01 4.61 4.22
CA ARG A 59 -11.02 3.14 4.31
C ARG A 59 -9.64 2.57 4.03
N VAL A 60 -9.11 1.80 4.98
CA VAL A 60 -7.87 1.03 4.84
C VAL A 60 -8.20 -0.45 4.84
N THR A 61 -7.62 -1.21 3.90
CA THR A 61 -7.78 -2.67 3.81
C THR A 61 -6.56 -3.38 4.40
N ILE A 62 -6.79 -4.38 5.25
CA ILE A 62 -5.72 -5.23 5.79
C ILE A 62 -5.72 -6.56 5.02
N HIS A 63 -4.61 -6.87 4.35
CA HIS A 63 -4.41 -8.14 3.64
C HIS A 63 -3.66 -9.15 4.51
N SER A 64 -4.39 -9.86 5.37
CA SER A 64 -3.82 -10.89 6.25
C SER A 64 -4.77 -12.10 6.36
N PRO A 65 -4.36 -13.30 5.90
CA PRO A 65 -5.18 -14.51 6.03
C PRO A 65 -5.50 -14.86 7.49
N ILE A 66 -4.53 -14.68 8.39
CA ILE A 66 -4.69 -14.96 9.82
C ILE A 66 -5.71 -14.02 10.44
N THR A 67 -5.56 -12.72 10.21
CA THR A 67 -6.49 -11.70 10.74
C THR A 67 -7.90 -11.93 10.19
N SER A 68 -8.02 -12.23 8.89
CA SER A 68 -9.30 -12.55 8.24
C SER A 68 -9.99 -13.76 8.87
N ALA A 69 -9.25 -14.87 9.08
CA ALA A 69 -9.79 -16.06 9.73
C ALA A 69 -10.27 -15.76 11.16
N PHE A 70 -9.46 -15.02 11.93
CA PHE A 70 -9.79 -14.66 13.31
C PHE A 70 -11.07 -13.82 13.40
N VAL A 71 -11.18 -12.72 12.65
CA VAL A 71 -12.37 -11.83 12.75
C VAL A 71 -13.64 -12.49 12.21
N ARG A 72 -13.52 -13.40 11.23
CA ARG A 72 -14.64 -14.20 10.73
C ARG A 72 -15.12 -15.19 11.77
N TYR A 73 -14.20 -15.85 12.47
CA TYR A 73 -14.54 -16.72 13.60
C TYR A 73 -15.28 -15.93 14.69
N MET A 74 -14.75 -14.75 15.08
CA MET A 74 -15.38 -13.89 16.09
C MET A 74 -16.81 -13.49 15.68
N LYS A 75 -17.01 -13.08 14.43
CA LYS A 75 -18.33 -12.72 13.89
C LYS A 75 -19.31 -13.89 13.81
N ALA A 76 -18.81 -15.08 13.50
CA ALA A 76 -19.63 -16.30 13.49
C ALA A 76 -20.06 -16.70 14.90
N LYS A 77 -19.20 -16.48 15.91
CA LYS A 77 -19.49 -16.75 17.31
C LYS A 77 -20.43 -15.71 17.93
N ASP A 78 -20.26 -14.44 17.59
CA ASP A 78 -21.08 -13.32 18.05
C ASP A 78 -21.54 -12.47 16.84
N PRO A 79 -22.81 -12.59 16.43
CA PRO A 79 -23.38 -11.79 15.35
C PRO A 79 -23.34 -10.27 15.63
N GLY A 80 -23.25 -9.85 16.89
CA GLY A 80 -23.10 -8.44 17.29
C GLY A 80 -21.68 -7.89 17.12
N PHE A 81 -20.68 -8.75 16.90
CA PHE A 81 -19.29 -8.35 16.84
C PHE A 81 -19.01 -7.33 15.72
N ASP A 82 -18.47 -6.17 16.08
CA ASP A 82 -18.04 -5.13 15.14
C ASP A 82 -16.58 -5.34 14.73
N ILE A 83 -16.39 -5.97 13.56
CA ILE A 83 -15.07 -6.21 12.98
C ILE A 83 -14.31 -4.89 12.75
N SER A 84 -15.00 -3.85 12.28
CA SER A 84 -14.35 -2.60 11.88
C SER A 84 -13.85 -1.84 13.10
N GLY A 85 -14.71 -1.70 14.13
CA GLY A 85 -14.32 -1.10 15.41
C GLY A 85 -13.18 -1.86 16.07
N PHE A 86 -13.28 -3.18 16.16
CA PHE A 86 -12.23 -4.03 16.74
C PHE A 86 -10.87 -3.84 16.05
N LEU A 87 -10.83 -3.89 14.72
CA LEU A 87 -9.59 -3.74 13.97
C LEU A 87 -9.03 -2.31 14.06
N ARG A 88 -9.89 -1.29 13.97
CA ARG A 88 -9.49 0.12 14.13
C ARG A 88 -8.76 0.31 15.46
N ASP A 89 -9.34 -0.16 16.56
CA ASP A 89 -8.78 0.06 17.89
C ASP A 89 -7.42 -0.64 18.09
N ILE A 90 -7.21 -1.80 17.44
CA ILE A 90 -5.89 -2.48 17.44
C ILE A 90 -4.88 -1.70 16.60
N VAL A 91 -5.28 -1.30 15.38
CA VAL A 91 -4.39 -0.61 14.45
C VAL A 91 -3.98 0.77 14.99
N GLU A 92 -4.92 1.55 15.52
CA GLU A 92 -4.64 2.87 16.07
C GLU A 92 -3.67 2.81 17.25
N ARG A 93 -3.88 1.87 18.18
CA ARG A 93 -2.94 1.61 19.27
C ARG A 93 -1.55 1.24 18.75
N GLY A 94 -1.47 0.29 17.82
CA GLY A 94 -0.19 -0.13 17.25
C GLY A 94 0.54 0.99 16.48
N ILE A 95 -0.18 1.88 15.81
CA ILE A 95 0.40 3.05 15.14
C ILE A 95 0.92 4.06 16.16
N MET A 96 0.10 4.38 17.18
CA MET A 96 0.46 5.32 18.24
C MET A 96 1.71 4.86 19.00
N ASP A 97 1.76 3.58 19.37
CA ASP A 97 2.89 3.01 20.12
C ASP A 97 4.19 3.02 19.31
N ARG A 98 4.10 2.78 18.00
CA ARG A 98 5.26 2.68 17.12
C ARG A 98 5.78 4.04 16.63
N ASN A 99 4.89 5.01 16.44
CA ASN A 99 5.22 6.34 15.89
C ASN A 99 4.43 7.47 16.59
N PRO A 100 4.67 7.73 17.89
CA PRO A 100 3.85 8.66 18.67
C PRO A 100 3.91 10.11 18.18
N ASP A 101 5.07 10.57 17.70
CA ASP A 101 5.25 11.95 17.24
C ASP A 101 4.49 12.23 15.94
N ILE A 102 4.56 11.31 14.98
CA ILE A 102 3.85 11.43 13.70
C ILE A 102 2.34 11.33 13.94
N TYR A 103 1.91 10.39 14.78
CA TYR A 103 0.50 10.22 15.14
C TYR A 103 -0.08 11.53 15.72
N ARG A 104 0.65 12.19 16.64
CA ARG A 104 0.25 13.49 17.20
C ARG A 104 0.09 14.57 16.12
N LYS A 105 1.06 14.72 15.23
CA LYS A 105 1.00 15.72 14.15
C LYS A 105 -0.19 15.47 13.21
N VAL A 106 -0.44 14.21 12.84
CA VAL A 106 -1.60 13.83 12.00
C VAL A 106 -2.92 14.15 12.71
N MET A 107 -3.01 13.85 14.01
CA MET A 107 -4.19 14.16 14.83
C MET A 107 -4.46 15.66 14.95
N GLU A 108 -3.42 16.47 15.15
CA GLU A 108 -3.53 17.93 15.22
C GLU A 108 -4.02 18.53 13.90
N GLU A 109 -3.44 18.11 12.77
CA GLU A 109 -3.87 18.60 11.46
C GLU A 109 -5.30 18.15 11.13
N LEU A 110 -5.69 16.90 11.45
CA LEU A 110 -7.07 16.43 11.32
C LEU A 110 -8.05 17.30 12.13
N ARG A 111 -7.71 17.65 13.38
CA ARG A 111 -8.54 18.53 14.22
C ARG A 111 -8.65 19.92 13.62
N ARG A 112 -7.53 20.51 13.21
CA ARG A 112 -7.48 21.83 12.57
C ARG A 112 -8.36 21.90 11.33
N ARG A 113 -8.31 20.87 10.46
CA ARG A 113 -9.15 20.79 9.26
C ARG A 113 -10.64 20.69 9.59
N LYS A 114 -11.01 19.90 10.60
CA LYS A 114 -12.40 19.82 11.08
C LYS A 114 -12.91 21.14 11.67
N VAL A 115 -12.07 21.86 12.42
CA VAL A 115 -12.43 23.20 12.95
C VAL A 115 -12.72 24.16 11.80
N LYS A 116 -11.84 24.21 10.79
CA LYS A 116 -12.05 25.04 9.60
C LYS A 116 -13.34 24.69 8.86
N GLU A 117 -13.62 23.40 8.65
CA GLU A 117 -14.86 22.96 7.99
C GLU A 117 -16.10 23.44 8.76
N VAL A 118 -16.06 23.44 10.08
CA VAL A 118 -17.14 23.95 10.94
C VAL A 118 -17.24 25.47 10.86
N GLU A 119 -16.13 26.21 10.95
CA GLU A 119 -16.10 27.67 10.83
C GLU A 119 -16.62 28.16 9.47
N GLU A 120 -16.19 27.51 8.39
CA GLU A 120 -16.68 27.78 7.02
C GLU A 120 -18.18 27.51 6.91
N ARG A 121 -18.66 26.39 7.46
CA ARG A 121 -20.09 26.05 7.46
C ARG A 121 -20.92 27.03 8.28
N LEU A 122 -20.37 27.59 9.35
CA LEU A 122 -21.03 28.56 10.22
C LEU A 122 -20.85 30.01 9.76
N GLY A 123 -20.09 30.26 8.69
CA GLY A 123 -19.82 31.61 8.17
C GLY A 123 -18.97 32.48 9.10
N ILE A 124 -18.27 31.86 10.06
CA ILE A 124 -17.40 32.55 11.01
C ILE A 124 -16.05 32.70 10.32
N ARG A 125 -15.87 33.76 9.54
CA ARG A 125 -14.54 34.11 8.99
C ARG A 125 -13.71 34.76 10.11
N GLY A 126 -12.59 34.12 10.45
CA GLY A 126 -11.53 34.71 11.27
C GLY A 126 -10.71 35.75 10.50
#